data_AF-A0A0A1XM10-F1
#
_entry.id   AF-A0A0A1XM10-F1
#
_cell.length_a   1.000
_cell.length_b   1.000
_cell.length_c   1.000
_cell.angle_alpha   90.00
_cell.angle_beta   90.00
_cell.angle_gamma   90.00
#
_symmetry.space_group_name_H-M   'P 1'
#
loop_
_entity.id
_entity.type
_entity.pdbx_description
1 polymer ?
#
loop_
_entity_poly.entity_id
_entity_poly.type
_entity_poly.pdbx_seq_one_letter_code
_entity_poly.pdbx_strand_id
1 'polypeptide(L)'
;MAPQPKGKQGTKGAKQIVEENKATLNFYRNMAIGSTAAMVLLDLVFFGLSKITVIMGFIAVLTLAASVQFMVFMSKPKYSENGSILDSGNDLNMEGGIAE
;
A
#
# COMPACT_ATOMS: atom_id res chain seq x y z
N MET A 1 -17.40 -25.58 -7.18
CA MET A 1 -16.02 -25.33 -7.68
C MET A 1 -15.09 -26.21 -6.87
N ALA A 2 -14.23 -27.00 -7.52
CA ALA A 2 -13.21 -27.75 -6.80
C ALA A 2 -12.28 -26.78 -6.05
N PRO A 3 -11.85 -27.07 -4.81
CA PRO A 3 -10.91 -26.23 -4.10
C PRO A 3 -9.61 -26.16 -4.90
N GLN A 4 -9.14 -24.94 -5.18
CA GLN A 4 -7.84 -24.73 -5.80
C GLN A 4 -6.78 -25.41 -4.92
N PRO A 5 -5.95 -26.32 -5.45
CA PRO A 5 -4.90 -26.94 -4.66
C PRO A 5 -4.02 -25.84 -4.11
N LYS A 6 -3.81 -25.86 -2.79
CA LYS A 6 -2.92 -24.97 -2.04
C LYS A 6 -1.47 -25.27 -2.44
N GLY A 7 -1.12 -25.01 -3.71
CA GLY A 7 0.20 -25.17 -4.27
C GLY A 7 1.09 -24.02 -3.81
N LYS A 8 2.38 -24.30 -3.58
CA LYS A 8 3.37 -23.25 -3.32
C LYS A 8 3.27 -22.20 -4.42
N GLN A 9 3.03 -20.94 -4.05
CA GLN A 9 2.98 -19.83 -5.00
C GLN A 9 4.27 -19.85 -5.82
N GLY A 10 4.14 -19.74 -7.14
CA GLY A 10 5.32 -19.66 -8.02
C GLY A 10 6.20 -18.49 -7.59
N THR A 11 7.51 -18.70 -7.54
CA THR A 11 8.45 -17.63 -7.16
C THR A 11 8.38 -16.49 -8.18
N LYS A 12 7.88 -15.32 -7.78
CA LYS A 12 7.89 -14.12 -8.64
C LYS A 12 9.32 -13.68 -8.90
N GLY A 13 9.61 -13.22 -10.13
CA GLY A 13 10.91 -12.67 -10.46
C GLY A 13 11.14 -11.28 -9.84
N ALA A 14 12.38 -10.93 -9.51
CA ALA A 14 12.71 -9.65 -8.88
C ALA A 14 12.17 -8.42 -9.65
N LYS A 15 12.21 -8.45 -10.98
CA LYS A 15 11.64 -7.38 -11.81
C LYS A 15 10.12 -7.28 -11.67
N GLN A 16 9.43 -8.42 -11.67
CA GLN A 16 7.97 -8.47 -11.50
C GLN A 16 7.58 -7.92 -10.12
N ILE A 17 8.30 -8.29 -9.06
CA ILE A 17 8.07 -7.77 -7.69
C ILE A 17 8.18 -6.24 -7.67
N VAL A 18 9.21 -5.67 -8.30
CA VAL A 18 9.40 -4.22 -8.34
C VAL A 18 8.26 -3.51 -9.08
N GLU A 19 7.82 -4.05 -10.22
CA GLU A 19 6.71 -3.47 -10.99
C GLU A 19 5.37 -3.59 -10.25
N GLU A 20 5.08 -4.75 -9.66
CA GLU A 20 3.88 -4.99 -8.85
C GLU A 20 3.87 -4.12 -7.59
N ASN A 21 4.99 -3.99 -6.88
CA ASN A 21 5.12 -3.10 -5.71
C ASN A 21 4.80 -1.66 -6.08
N LYS A 22 5.30 -1.17 -7.22
CA LYS A 22 4.97 0.18 -7.71
C LYS A 22 3.48 0.35 -7.96
N ALA A 23 2.84 -0.64 -8.57
CA ALA A 23 1.39 -0.63 -8.80
C ALA A 23 0.61 -0.62 -7.47
N THR A 24 1.00 -1.48 -6.52
CA THR A 24 0.41 -1.58 -5.18
C THR A 24 0.54 -0.28 -4.39
N LEU A 25 1.72 0.35 -4.40
CA LEU A 25 1.92 1.65 -3.76
C LEU A 25 1.03 2.74 -4.36
N ASN A 26 0.91 2.78 -5.68
CA ASN A 26 0.02 3.73 -6.35
C ASN A 26 -1.44 3.49 -5.98
N PHE A 27 -1.87 2.22 -5.92
CA PHE A 27 -3.21 1.85 -5.49
C PHE A 27 -3.50 2.36 -4.08
N TYR A 28 -2.66 2.03 -3.09
CA TYR A 28 -2.89 2.43 -1.70
C TYR A 28 -2.76 3.94 -1.48
N ARG A 29 -1.85 4.62 -2.19
CA ARG A 29 -1.76 6.08 -2.17
C ARG A 29 -3.04 6.73 -2.69
N ASN A 30 -3.53 6.28 -3.85
CA ASN A 30 -4.75 6.81 -4.45
C ASN A 30 -5.97 6.51 -3.59
N MET A 31 -6.04 5.31 -3.01
CA MET A 31 -7.09 4.93 -2.07
C MET A 31 -7.08 5.83 -0.83
N ALA A 32 -5.92 6.06 -0.20
CA ALA A 32 -5.81 6.93 0.98
C ALA A 32 -6.24 8.38 0.69
N ILE A 33 -5.86 8.92 -0.48
CA ILE A 33 -6.30 10.25 -0.93
C ILE A 33 -7.81 10.25 -1.19
N GLY A 34 -8.31 9.25 -1.92
CA GLY A 34 -9.72 9.14 -2.28
C GLY A 34 -10.62 9.00 -1.06
N SER A 35 -10.25 8.16 -0.09
CA SER A 35 -11.01 7.97 1.15
C SER A 35 -11.03 9.25 2.00
N THR A 36 -9.89 9.95 2.09
CA THR A 36 -9.78 11.23 2.81
C THR A 36 -10.65 12.29 2.15
N ALA A 37 -10.58 12.41 0.82
CA ALA A 37 -11.40 13.36 0.07
C ALA A 37 -12.90 13.06 0.23
N ALA A 38 -13.29 11.79 0.15
CA ALA A 38 -14.67 11.37 0.33
C ALA A 38 -15.18 11.70 1.75
N MET A 39 -14.40 11.42 2.80
CA MET A 39 -14.73 11.79 4.17
C MET A 39 -14.98 13.30 4.28
N VAL A 40 -14.02 14.12 3.84
CA VAL A 40 -14.13 15.59 3.92
C VAL A 40 -15.35 16.10 3.15
N LEU A 41 -15.62 15.57 1.96
CA LEU A 41 -16.79 15.95 1.17
C LEU A 41 -18.10 15.58 1.86
N LEU A 42 -18.20 14.38 2.44
CA LEU A 42 -19.39 13.96 3.18
C LEU A 42 -19.63 14.85 4.40
N ASP A 43 -18.57 15.17 5.14
CA ASP A 43 -18.67 16.05 6.30
C ASP A 43 -19.10 17.47 5.88
N LEU A 44 -18.55 18.02 4.79
CA LEU A 44 -18.93 19.36 4.31
C LEU A 44 -20.38 19.44 3.83
N VAL A 45 -20.88 18.38 3.18
CA VAL A 45 -22.22 18.38 2.57
C VAL A 45 -23.32 18.03 3.57
N PHE A 46 -23.07 17.08 4.47
CA PHE A 46 -24.14 16.46 5.28
C PHE A 46 -24.01 16.66 6.79
N PHE A 47 -22.79 16.75 7.34
CA PHE A 47 -22.58 16.61 8.79
C PHE A 47 -21.97 17.84 9.48
N GLY A 48 -21.36 18.75 8.71
CA GLY A 48 -20.58 19.87 9.21
C GLY A 48 -19.21 19.45 9.79
N LEU A 49 -18.32 20.42 9.97
CA LEU A 49 -16.98 20.19 10.53
C LEU A 49 -16.93 20.51 12.02
N SER A 50 -17.11 19.50 12.86
CA SER A 50 -16.90 19.63 14.31
C SER A 50 -15.41 19.58 14.67
N LYS A 51 -15.05 20.13 15.83
CA LYS A 51 -13.65 20.07 16.34
C LYS A 51 -13.16 18.63 16.47
N ILE A 52 -14.03 17.73 16.93
CA ILE A 52 -13.70 16.30 17.10
C ILE A 52 -13.47 15.65 15.73
N THR A 53 -14.35 15.91 14.76
CA THR A 53 -14.24 15.38 13.39
C THR A 53 -12.93 15.80 12.74
N VAL A 54 -12.53 17.07 12.88
CA VAL A 54 -11.27 17.58 12.31
C VAL A 54 -10.05 16.93 12.97
N ILE A 55 -10.04 16.80 14.31
CA ILE A 55 -8.93 16.15 15.03
C ILE A 55 -8.81 14.67 14.64
N MET A 56 -9.92 13.94 14.62
CA MET A 56 -9.93 12.53 14.23
C MET A 56 -9.55 12.34 12.76
N GLY A 57 -10.02 13.21 11.88
CA GLY A 57 -9.64 13.23 10.47
C GLY A 57 -8.13 13.43 10.29
N PHE A 58 -7.52 14.35 11.05
CA PHE A 58 -6.08 14.55 11.01
C PHE A 58 -5.30 13.31 11.47
N ILE A 59 -5.72 12.67 12.57
CA ILE A 59 -5.11 11.42 13.06
C ILE A 59 -5.25 10.30 12.01
N ALA A 60 -6.41 10.18 11.37
CA ALA A 60 -6.65 9.20 10.32
C ALA A 60 -5.73 9.42 9.12
N VAL A 61 -5.58 10.66 8.65
CA VAL A 61 -4.66 11.01 7.56
C VAL A 61 -3.21 10.69 7.92
N LEU A 62 -2.77 11.03 9.14
CA LEU A 62 -1.43 10.68 9.61
C LEU A 62 -1.20 9.17 9.64
N THR A 63 -2.21 8.42 10.07
CA THR A 63 -2.14 6.95 10.12
C THR A 63 -2.03 6.36 8.72
N LEU A 64 -2.88 6.80 7.78
CA LEU A 64 -2.81 6.38 6.38
C LEU A 64 -1.48 6.73 5.73
N ALA A 65 -0.96 7.95 5.98
CA ALA A 65 0.33 8.39 5.48
C ALA A 65 1.48 7.53 6.04
N ALA A 66 1.46 7.23 7.34
CA ALA A 66 2.43 6.36 7.99
C ALA A 66 2.39 4.93 7.41
N SER A 67 1.20 4.38 7.19
CA SER A 67 1.04 3.06 6.57
C SER A 67 1.59 3.02 5.14
N VAL A 68 1.29 4.03 4.31
CA VAL A 68 1.85 4.12 2.95
C VAL A 68 3.36 4.28 3.00
N GLN A 69 3.89 5.11 3.90
CA GLN A 69 5.33 5.29 4.06
C GLN A 69 6.03 4.01 4.51
N PHE A 70 5.40 3.22 5.38
CA PHE A 70 5.91 1.93 5.80
C PHE A 70 5.97 0.94 4.63
N MET A 71 4.93 0.89 3.78
CA MET A 71 4.96 0.09 2.55
C MET A 71 6.09 0.52 1.61
N VAL A 72 6.28 1.83 1.39
CA VAL A 72 7.37 2.37 0.57
C VAL A 72 8.73 1.94 1.10
N PHE A 73 8.91 1.97 2.42
CA PHE A 73 10.15 1.57 3.07
C PHE A 73 10.43 0.07 2.86
N MET A 74 9.44 -0.80 3.07
CA MET A 74 9.60 -2.25 2.91
C MET A 74 9.82 -2.68 1.47
N SER A 75 9.18 -2.02 0.52
CA SER A 75 9.20 -2.41 -0.89
C SER A 75 10.31 -1.72 -1.71
N LYS A 76 11.26 -1.05 -1.05
CA LYS A 76 12.26 -0.22 -1.73
C LYS A 76 13.30 -1.10 -2.45
N PRO A 77 13.37 -1.07 -3.79
CA PRO A 77 14.39 -1.81 -4.52
C PRO A 77 15.78 -1.18 -4.38
N LYS A 78 16.82 -2.02 -4.44
CA LYS A 78 18.22 -1.60 -4.56
C LYS A 78 18.75 -2.03 -5.92
N TYR A 79 19.47 -1.12 -6.56
CA TYR A 79 20.05 -1.33 -7.88
C TYR A 79 21.58 -1.30 -7.79
N SER A 80 22.23 -2.03 -8.69
CA SER A 80 23.67 -1.95 -8.93
C SER A 80 24.02 -0.67 -9.70
N GLU A 81 25.31 -0.33 -9.78
CA GLU A 81 25.84 0.76 -10.60
C GLU A 81 25.46 0.60 -12.08
N ASN A 82 25.28 -0.65 -12.55
CA ASN A 82 24.87 -0.96 -13.92
C ASN A 82 23.34 -0.97 -14.12
N GLY A 83 22.55 -0.64 -13.09
CA GLY A 83 21.08 -0.62 -13.14
C GLY A 83 20.40 -1.99 -13.00
N SER A 84 21.15 -3.07 -12.75
CA SER A 84 20.56 -4.38 -12.41
C SER A 84 19.95 -4.35 -11.01
N ILE A 85 18.88 -5.10 -10.79
CA ILE A 85 18.23 -5.22 -9.47
C ILE A 85 19.10 -6.10 -8.57
N LEU A 86 19.61 -5.55 -7.48
CA LEU A 86 20.32 -6.28 -6.42
C LEU A 86 19.36 -6.84 -5.38
N ASP A 87 18.27 -6.11 -5.10
CA ASP A 87 17.26 -6.44 -4.11
C ASP A 87 15.93 -5.83 -4.59
N SER A 88 14.87 -6.62 -4.70
CA SER A 88 13.54 -6.14 -5.10
C SER A 88 12.79 -5.40 -3.99
N GLY A 89 13.29 -5.45 -2.76
CA GLY A 89 12.51 -5.16 -1.56
C GLY A 89 11.50 -6.29 -1.28
N ASN A 90 10.71 -6.10 -0.22
CA ASN A 90 9.64 -7.03 0.13
C ASN A 90 8.51 -6.97 -0.89
N ASP A 91 7.97 -8.12 -1.29
CA ASP A 91 6.77 -8.20 -2.12
C ASP A 91 5.55 -7.83 -1.29
N LEU A 92 4.90 -6.70 -1.64
CA LEU A 92 3.71 -6.20 -0.96
C LEU A 92 2.45 -7.02 -1.27
N ASN A 93 2.52 -7.93 -2.25
CA ASN A 93 1.40 -8.72 -2.74
C ASN A 93 1.69 -10.23 -2.62
N MET A 94 2.36 -10.64 -1.54
CA MET A 94 2.54 -12.04 -1.17
C MET A 94 1.22 -12.65 -0.65
N GLU A 95 0.90 -13.87 -1.09
CA GLU A 95 -0.31 -14.59 -0.63
C GLU A 95 -0.08 -15.30 0.71
N GLY A 96 1.17 -15.67 1.02
CA GLY A 96 1.62 -16.09 2.36
C GLY A 96 2.22 -14.90 3.09
N GLY A 97 1.99 -14.75 4.39
CA GLY A 97 2.45 -13.59 5.14
C GLY A 97 3.97 -13.39 5.07
N ILE A 98 4.44 -12.23 5.51
CA ILE A 98 5.88 -11.86 5.58
C ILE A 98 6.74 -12.80 6.46
N ALA A 99 6.11 -13.73 7.19
CA ALA A 99 6.74 -14.66 8.14
C ALA A 99 6.52 -16.15 7.78
N GLU A 100 5.92 -16.44 6.63
CA GLU A 100 5.72 -17.81 6.13
C GLU A 100 6.73 -18.23 5.06
#